data_AF-A0A431IPU4-F1
#
_entry.id   AF-A0A431IPU4-F1
#
_cell.length_a   1.000
_cell.length_b   1.000
_cell.length_c   1.000
_cell.angle_alpha   90.00
_cell.angle_beta   90.00
_cell.angle_gamma   90.00
#
_symmetry.space_group_name_H-M   'P 1'
#
loop_
_entity.id
_entity.type
_entity.pdbx_description
1 polymer ?
#
loop_
_entity_poly.entity_id
_entity_poly.type
_entity_poly.pdbx_seq_one_letter_code
_entity_poly.pdbx_strand_id
1 'polypeptide(L)'
;MTSTDGVRVAAVGPPDGTLPPDQVRAAITDGLAGRHVGERVLVLVPDHTRTAPLPFLVEVLNDVLADAATVHVMVALGTHPPLGDRELSDLVGLDRLPVADRHPGLTVSNHRWRDDDELVAIGVVAEAELAAIAGDVWHPSLGGDLPLRLNRAVLDCDHVILLGPTFPHEVVGFSGGAKYFFPGVSGPEMIDVSH
;
A
#
# COMPACT_ATOMS: atom_id res chain seq x y z
N MET A 1 15.19 18.13 -11.03
CA MET A 1 16.13 17.66 -10.00
C MET A 1 15.32 17.33 -8.75
N THR A 2 14.72 16.14 -8.69
CA THR A 2 14.20 15.60 -7.43
C THR A 2 15.40 15.02 -6.70
N SER A 3 15.70 15.58 -5.52
CA SER A 3 16.79 15.09 -4.68
C SER A 3 16.59 13.60 -4.39
N THR A 4 17.64 12.81 -4.62
CA THR A 4 17.75 11.40 -4.22
C THR A 4 18.15 11.24 -2.75
N ASP A 5 18.00 12.26 -1.91
CA ASP A 5 18.17 12.16 -0.45
C ASP A 5 16.97 11.45 0.20
N GLY A 6 16.62 10.28 -0.34
CA GLY A 6 15.67 9.37 0.27
C GLY A 6 16.28 8.76 1.53
N VAL A 7 15.46 8.66 2.57
CA VAL A 7 15.83 7.97 3.80
C VAL A 7 15.98 6.48 3.49
N ARG A 8 17.18 5.94 3.69
CA ARG A 8 17.42 4.50 3.60
C ARG A 8 17.75 3.98 4.98
N VAL A 9 16.76 3.35 5.61
CA VAL A 9 16.97 2.56 6.82
C VAL A 9 16.74 1.10 6.49
N ALA A 10 17.61 0.24 7.01
CA ALA A 10 17.53 -1.19 6.83
C ALA A 10 17.96 -1.88 8.13
N ALA A 11 17.20 -2.89 8.52
CA ALA A 11 17.58 -3.86 9.55
C ALA A 11 17.45 -5.25 8.95
N VAL A 12 18.44 -6.11 9.17
CA VAL A 12 18.54 -7.42 8.54
C VAL A 12 18.68 -8.46 9.64
N GLY A 13 17.76 -9.42 9.66
CA GLY A 13 17.84 -10.58 10.53
C GLY A 13 18.95 -11.54 10.11
N PRO A 14 19.41 -12.44 11.00
CA PRO A 14 20.36 -13.48 10.63
C PRO A 14 19.75 -14.45 9.61
N PRO A 15 20.55 -15.16 8.78
CA PRO A 15 20.05 -16.05 7.73
C PRO A 15 19.02 -17.10 8.18
N ASP A 16 19.19 -17.61 9.40
CA ASP A 16 18.35 -18.66 9.99
C ASP A 16 17.47 -18.16 11.15
N GLY A 17 17.17 -16.86 11.19
CA GLY A 17 16.38 -16.29 12.28
C GLY A 17 15.50 -15.11 11.87
N THR A 18 14.74 -14.62 12.83
CA THR A 18 13.85 -13.49 12.66
C THR A 18 14.51 -12.21 13.16
N LEU A 19 14.11 -11.07 12.57
CA LEU A 19 14.47 -9.77 13.11
C LEU A 19 13.64 -9.53 14.39
N PRO A 20 14.27 -9.29 15.55
CA PRO A 20 13.53 -9.07 16.81
C PRO A 20 12.61 -7.84 16.73
N PRO A 21 11.45 -7.84 17.41
CA PRO A 21 10.51 -6.70 17.38
C PRO A 21 11.14 -5.35 17.70
N ASP A 22 12.03 -5.28 18.69
CA ASP A 22 12.70 -4.03 19.07
C ASP A 22 13.59 -3.46 17.95
N GLN A 23 14.22 -4.34 17.15
CA GLN A 23 15.03 -3.92 16.00
C GLN A 23 14.14 -3.46 14.84
N VAL A 24 12.98 -4.09 14.64
CA VAL A 24 11.99 -3.62 13.65
C VAL A 24 11.47 -2.25 14.05
N ARG A 25 11.08 -2.06 15.32
CA ARG A 25 10.61 -0.77 15.85
C ARG A 25 11.67 0.30 15.69
N ALA A 26 12.92 0.03 16.09
CA ALA A 26 14.03 0.97 15.94
C ALA A 26 14.24 1.39 14.48
N ALA A 27 14.23 0.45 13.53
CA ALA A 27 14.40 0.75 12.12
C ALA A 27 13.26 1.62 11.55
N ILE A 28 12.01 1.36 11.95
CA ILE A 28 10.86 2.16 11.53
C ILE A 28 10.95 3.57 12.15
N THR A 29 11.27 3.68 13.43
CA THR A 29 11.47 4.95 14.12
C THR A 29 12.57 5.79 13.47
N ASP A 30 13.75 5.21 13.21
CA ASP A 30 14.86 5.90 12.54
C ASP A 30 14.48 6.37 11.12
N GLY A 31 13.62 5.58 10.46
CA GLY A 31 13.15 5.85 9.10
C GLY A 31 12.12 6.97 9.00
N LEU A 32 11.24 7.13 9.99
CA LEU A 32 10.01 7.93 9.86
C LEU A 32 9.80 9.00 10.95
N ALA A 33 10.39 8.86 12.14
CA ALA A 33 10.10 9.75 13.26
C ALA A 33 10.43 11.21 12.93
N GLY A 34 9.47 12.11 13.17
CA GLY A 34 9.62 13.55 12.95
C GLY A 34 9.70 13.98 11.48
N ARG A 35 9.44 13.09 10.51
CA ARG A 35 9.54 13.39 9.07
C ARG A 35 8.23 13.81 8.42
N HIS A 36 7.11 13.42 9.02
CA HIS A 36 5.76 13.64 8.49
C HIS A 36 4.93 14.55 9.39
N VAL A 37 5.58 15.47 10.10
CA VAL A 37 4.94 16.39 11.05
C VAL A 37 3.88 17.22 10.33
N GLY A 38 2.62 17.10 10.77
CA GLY A 38 1.49 17.81 10.19
C GLY A 38 1.09 17.36 8.77
N GLU A 39 1.66 16.28 8.25
CA GLU A 39 1.32 15.72 6.94
C GLU A 39 0.15 14.76 7.03
N ARG A 40 -0.61 14.63 5.94
CA ARG A 40 -1.63 13.58 5.78
C ARG A 40 -0.95 12.35 5.19
N VAL A 41 -0.88 11.28 5.98
CA VAL A 41 -0.18 10.04 5.58
C VAL A 41 -1.19 8.95 5.23
N LEU A 42 -1.03 8.37 4.04
CA LEU A 42 -1.74 7.17 3.62
C LEU A 42 -0.82 5.95 3.79
N VAL A 43 -1.27 4.95 4.54
CA VAL A 43 -0.56 3.68 4.73
C VAL A 43 -1.32 2.59 3.98
N LEU A 44 -0.72 2.05 2.92
CA LEU A 44 -1.28 0.92 2.17
C LEU A 44 -0.83 -0.40 2.78
N VAL A 45 -1.78 -1.24 3.18
CA VAL A 45 -1.54 -2.57 3.77
C VAL A 45 -2.17 -3.66 2.92
N PRO A 46 -1.64 -4.90 2.93
CA PRO A 46 -2.29 -6.02 2.27
C PRO A 46 -3.50 -6.50 3.09
N ASP A 47 -4.33 -7.32 2.46
CA ASP A 47 -5.38 -8.06 3.16
C ASP A 47 -4.85 -9.38 3.77
N HIS A 48 -5.77 -10.20 4.27
CA HIS A 48 -5.46 -11.49 4.91
C HIS A 48 -4.85 -12.54 3.96
N THR A 49 -4.82 -12.30 2.64
CA THR A 49 -4.18 -13.21 1.68
C THR A 49 -2.66 -13.11 1.69
N ARG A 50 -2.10 -12.13 2.41
CA ARG A 50 -0.65 -11.97 2.62
C ARG A 50 -0.31 -12.01 4.10
N THR A 51 0.72 -12.78 4.41
CA THR A 51 1.22 -12.88 5.78
C THR A 51 2.17 -11.72 6.10
N ALA A 52 1.75 -10.84 7.01
CA ALA A 52 2.60 -9.82 7.63
C ALA A 52 2.14 -9.58 9.08
N PRO A 53 3.04 -9.18 10.00
CA PRO A 53 2.67 -8.87 11.38
C PRO A 53 1.99 -7.49 11.48
N LEU A 54 0.91 -7.27 10.71
CA LEU A 54 0.24 -5.98 10.57
C LEU A 54 -0.18 -5.33 11.90
N PRO A 55 -0.76 -6.06 12.89
CA PRO A 55 -1.08 -5.46 14.19
C PRO A 55 0.11 -4.76 14.84
N PHE A 56 1.27 -5.44 14.86
CA PHE A 56 2.49 -4.87 15.43
C PHE A 56 3.02 -3.70 14.60
N LEU A 57 3.01 -3.84 13.26
CA LEU A 57 3.54 -2.78 12.39
C LEU A 57 2.68 -1.51 12.42
N VAL A 58 1.34 -1.66 12.49
CA VAL A 58 0.40 -0.55 12.60
C VAL A 58 0.50 0.11 13.98
N GLU A 59 0.68 -0.66 15.05
CA GLU A 59 1.01 -0.12 16.39
C GLU A 59 2.29 0.73 16.35
N VAL A 60 3.36 0.24 15.72
CA VAL A 60 4.60 1.01 15.59
C VAL A 60 4.38 2.30 14.78
N LEU A 61 3.66 2.24 13.66
CA LEU A 61 3.36 3.44 12.86
C LEU A 61 2.46 4.43 13.60
N ASN A 62 1.51 3.96 14.41
CA ASN A 62 0.66 4.81 15.26
C ASN A 62 1.52 5.69 16.18
N ASP A 63 2.56 5.10 16.79
CA ASP A 63 3.46 5.81 17.69
C ASP A 63 4.41 6.75 16.93
N VAL A 64 5.00 6.26 15.84
CA VAL A 64 6.04 6.98 15.08
C VAL A 64 5.48 8.15 14.28
N LEU A 65 4.21 8.06 13.86
CA LEU A 65 3.49 9.10 13.14
C LEU A 65 2.57 9.92 14.05
N ALA A 66 2.81 9.91 15.37
CA ALA A 66 2.00 10.66 16.36
C ALA A 66 1.89 12.17 16.07
N ASP A 67 2.84 12.73 15.33
CA ASP A 67 2.93 14.13 14.94
C ASP A 67 2.37 14.42 13.53
N ALA A 68 1.89 13.41 12.81
CA ALA A 68 1.18 13.59 11.55
C ALA A 68 -0.18 14.29 11.75
N ALA A 69 -0.72 14.89 10.70
CA ALA A 69 -2.08 15.45 10.76
C ALA A 69 -3.13 14.33 10.74
N THR A 70 -2.95 13.34 9.86
CA THR A 70 -3.83 12.18 9.74
C THR A 70 -3.02 10.94 9.36
N VAL A 71 -3.46 9.78 9.83
CA VAL A 71 -2.92 8.48 9.42
C VAL A 71 -4.08 7.64 8.90
N HIS A 72 -4.17 7.47 7.58
CA HIS A 72 -5.20 6.64 6.96
C HIS A 72 -4.60 5.30 6.57
N VAL A 73 -5.03 4.21 7.20
CA VAL A 73 -4.65 2.85 6.80
C VAL A 73 -5.67 2.30 5.81
N MET A 74 -5.25 2.00 4.59
CA MET A 74 -6.12 1.46 3.55
C MET A 74 -5.67 0.06 3.14
N VAL A 75 -6.61 -0.89 3.13
CA VAL A 75 -6.36 -2.25 2.65
C VAL A 75 -6.39 -2.25 1.11
N ALA A 76 -5.25 -2.58 0.52
CA ALA A 76 -5.02 -2.66 -0.91
C ALA A 76 -5.55 -4.00 -1.48
N LEU A 77 -6.87 -4.09 -1.62
CA LEU A 77 -7.58 -5.33 -1.98
C LEU A 77 -7.37 -5.79 -3.42
N GLY A 78 -7.00 -4.88 -4.34
CA GLY A 78 -7.24 -5.13 -5.76
C GLY A 78 -8.70 -5.53 -5.99
N THR A 79 -8.93 -6.70 -6.56
CA THR A 79 -10.29 -7.21 -6.84
C THR A 79 -10.92 -8.02 -5.70
N HIS A 80 -10.23 -8.22 -4.57
CA HIS A 80 -10.74 -9.03 -3.47
C HIS A 80 -12.00 -8.43 -2.81
N PRO A 81 -12.87 -9.26 -2.21
CA PRO A 81 -14.03 -8.77 -1.47
C PRO A 81 -13.62 -7.86 -0.31
N PRO A 82 -14.42 -6.82 0.00
CA PRO A 82 -14.14 -5.93 1.13
C PRO A 82 -14.31 -6.64 2.47
N LEU A 83 -13.45 -6.29 3.42
CA LEU A 83 -13.50 -6.76 4.80
C LEU A 83 -14.55 -5.98 5.60
N GLY A 84 -15.30 -6.65 6.47
CA GLY A 84 -16.19 -5.98 7.41
C GLY A 84 -15.42 -5.25 8.52
N ASP A 85 -16.10 -4.37 9.28
CA ASP A 85 -15.47 -3.53 10.30
C ASP A 85 -14.66 -4.32 11.34
N ARG A 86 -15.20 -5.48 11.77
CA ARG A 86 -14.50 -6.38 12.69
C ARG A 86 -13.24 -6.98 12.06
N GLU A 87 -13.33 -7.42 10.80
CA GLU A 87 -12.20 -8.02 10.09
C GLU A 87 -11.11 -6.97 9.82
N LEU A 88 -11.48 -5.72 9.52
CA LEU A 88 -10.53 -4.61 9.43
C LEU A 88 -9.84 -4.35 10.77
N SER A 89 -10.62 -4.28 11.85
CA SER A 89 -10.09 -4.09 13.21
C SER A 89 -9.11 -5.21 13.58
N ASP A 90 -9.48 -6.46 13.33
CA ASP A 90 -8.66 -7.64 13.66
C ASP A 90 -7.40 -7.70 12.76
N LEU A 91 -7.51 -7.35 11.48
CA LEU A 91 -6.39 -7.34 10.52
C LEU A 91 -5.28 -6.39 10.94
N VAL A 92 -5.63 -5.18 11.37
CA VAL A 92 -4.66 -4.13 11.73
C VAL A 92 -4.44 -3.97 13.23
N GLY A 93 -5.09 -4.82 14.05
CA GLY A 93 -4.89 -4.88 15.50
C GLY A 93 -5.53 -3.74 16.30
N LEU A 94 -6.59 -3.10 15.79
CA LEU A 94 -7.25 -2.01 16.53
C LEU A 94 -7.88 -2.50 17.84
N ASP A 95 -8.30 -3.75 17.92
CA ASP A 95 -8.80 -4.38 19.15
C ASP A 95 -7.77 -4.38 20.29
N ARG A 96 -6.48 -4.36 19.93
CA ARG A 96 -5.34 -4.37 20.86
C ARG A 96 -4.76 -2.98 21.14
N LEU A 97 -5.15 -1.98 20.36
CA LEU A 97 -4.71 -0.60 20.49
C LEU A 97 -5.85 0.25 21.11
N PRO A 98 -5.81 0.55 22.42
CA PRO A 98 -6.87 1.29 23.09
C PRO A 98 -7.13 2.64 22.41
N VAL A 99 -8.39 3.07 22.37
CA VAL A 99 -8.78 4.33 21.70
C VAL A 99 -8.00 5.54 22.23
N ALA A 100 -7.67 5.57 23.52
CA ALA A 100 -6.89 6.64 24.14
C ALA A 100 -5.44 6.72 23.64
N ASP A 101 -4.90 5.62 23.11
CA ASP A 101 -3.51 5.50 22.64
C ASP A 101 -3.42 5.61 21.11
N ARG A 102 -4.56 5.68 20.41
CA ARG A 102 -4.61 5.83 18.96
C ARG A 102 -4.27 7.27 18.57
N HIS A 103 -3.54 7.40 17.46
CA HIS A 103 -3.39 8.66 16.75
C HIS A 103 -4.78 9.27 16.51
N PRO A 104 -5.02 10.55 16.87
CA PRO A 104 -6.36 11.14 16.88
C PRO A 104 -7.00 11.21 15.48
N GLY A 105 -6.17 11.30 14.43
CA GLY A 105 -6.58 11.24 13.03
C GLY A 105 -6.43 9.85 12.37
N LEU A 106 -6.39 8.75 13.15
CA LEU A 106 -6.30 7.39 12.61
C LEU A 106 -7.63 6.96 11.99
N THR A 107 -7.62 6.58 10.71
CA THR A 107 -8.76 5.96 10.01
C THR A 107 -8.34 4.67 9.34
N VAL A 108 -9.29 3.75 9.15
CA VAL A 108 -9.06 2.46 8.47
C VAL A 108 -10.16 2.20 7.46
N SER A 109 -9.82 1.80 6.23
CA SER A 109 -10.82 1.49 5.20
C SER A 109 -10.36 0.40 4.22
N ASN A 110 -11.33 -0.16 3.50
CA ASN A 110 -11.06 -0.93 2.28
C ASN A 110 -10.86 0.01 1.09
N HIS A 111 -10.07 -0.42 0.11
CA HIS A 111 -10.19 0.11 -1.25
C HIS A 111 -11.43 -0.45 -1.96
N ARG A 112 -12.16 0.37 -2.72
CA ARG A 112 -13.31 -0.05 -3.53
C ARG A 112 -13.01 0.07 -5.02
N TRP A 113 -12.46 -0.98 -5.62
CA TRP A 113 -12.02 -0.98 -7.03
C TRP A 113 -13.12 -0.75 -8.07
N ARG A 114 -14.40 -0.91 -7.70
CA ARG A 114 -15.57 -0.65 -8.57
C ARG A 114 -16.30 0.66 -8.28
N ASP A 115 -15.81 1.44 -7.31
CA ASP A 115 -16.44 2.71 -6.95
C ASP A 115 -15.78 3.84 -7.75
N ASP A 116 -16.43 4.25 -8.83
CA ASP A 116 -15.90 5.28 -9.74
C ASP A 116 -15.73 6.64 -9.04
N ASP A 117 -16.45 6.92 -7.94
CA ASP A 117 -16.31 8.16 -7.18
C ASP A 117 -15.01 8.20 -6.36
N GLU A 118 -14.50 7.03 -5.94
CA GLU A 118 -13.22 6.89 -5.25
C GLU A 118 -12.02 6.87 -6.21
N LEU A 119 -12.24 6.66 -7.51
CA LEU A 119 -11.19 6.52 -8.51
C LEU A 119 -10.92 7.82 -9.27
N VAL A 120 -9.65 8.08 -9.55
CA VAL A 120 -9.20 9.23 -10.35
C VAL A 120 -8.23 8.76 -11.43
N ALA A 121 -8.42 9.27 -12.65
CA ALA A 121 -7.52 9.04 -13.76
C ALA A 121 -6.19 9.78 -13.54
N ILE A 122 -5.09 9.05 -13.58
CA ILE A 122 -3.74 9.59 -13.40
C ILE A 122 -2.92 9.63 -14.70
N GLY A 123 -3.43 9.00 -15.76
CA GLY A 123 -2.75 8.90 -17.04
C GLY A 123 -3.37 7.85 -17.95
N VAL A 124 -2.74 7.63 -19.09
CA VAL A 124 -3.12 6.63 -20.08
C VAL A 124 -1.84 5.98 -20.59
N VAL A 125 -1.84 4.65 -20.69
CA VAL A 125 -0.82 3.90 -21.45
C VAL A 125 -1.37 3.67 -22.85
N ALA A 126 -0.67 4.17 -23.87
CA ALA A 126 -1.15 4.05 -25.24
C ALA A 126 -1.14 2.57 -25.70
N GLU A 127 -2.07 2.19 -26.57
CA GLU A 127 -2.13 0.83 -27.15
C GLU A 127 -0.78 0.43 -27.77
N ALA A 128 -0.13 1.35 -28.47
CA ALA A 128 1.17 1.11 -29.09
C ALA A 128 2.26 0.75 -28.06
N GLU A 129 2.21 1.37 -26.87
CA GLU A 129 3.12 1.06 -25.77
C GLU A 129 2.79 -0.30 -25.14
N LEU A 130 1.50 -0.59 -24.92
CA LEU A 130 1.06 -1.92 -24.46
C LEU A 130 1.46 -3.03 -25.43
N ALA A 131 1.28 -2.82 -26.73
CA ALA A 131 1.70 -3.76 -27.77
C ALA A 131 3.21 -3.96 -27.78
N ALA A 132 3.98 -2.90 -27.58
CA ALA A 132 5.44 -3.01 -27.46
C ALA A 132 5.86 -3.77 -26.20
N ILE A 133 5.18 -3.57 -25.06
CA ILE A 133 5.44 -4.30 -23.81
C ILE A 133 5.07 -5.78 -23.94
N ALA A 134 3.90 -6.09 -24.50
CA ALA A 134 3.42 -7.45 -24.70
C ALA A 134 4.22 -8.21 -25.76
N GLY A 135 4.77 -7.52 -26.76
CA GLY A 135 5.55 -8.14 -27.84
C GLY A 135 4.72 -9.16 -28.63
N ASP A 136 5.30 -10.34 -28.88
CA ASP A 136 4.69 -11.37 -29.72
C ASP A 136 3.39 -11.96 -29.16
N VAL A 137 3.09 -11.74 -27.86
CA VAL A 137 1.85 -12.20 -27.23
C VAL A 137 0.74 -11.16 -27.25
N TRP A 138 0.97 -9.98 -27.84
CA TRP A 138 -0.08 -8.99 -28.00
C TRP A 138 -1.24 -9.52 -28.86
N HIS A 139 -2.47 -9.19 -28.47
CA HIS A 139 -3.68 -9.56 -29.20
C HIS A 139 -4.73 -8.44 -29.11
N PRO A 140 -5.50 -8.15 -30.18
CA PRO A 140 -6.51 -7.08 -30.17
C PRO A 140 -7.60 -7.21 -29.09
N SER A 141 -7.77 -8.40 -28.50
CA SER A 141 -8.71 -8.59 -27.37
C SER A 141 -8.24 -7.93 -26.07
N LEU A 142 -6.96 -7.52 -25.96
CA LEU A 142 -6.44 -6.76 -24.82
C LEU A 142 -6.92 -5.30 -24.82
N GLY A 143 -7.66 -4.89 -25.85
CA GLY A 143 -8.24 -3.55 -25.95
C GLY A 143 -7.30 -2.53 -26.59
N GLY A 144 -7.59 -1.25 -26.36
CA GLY A 144 -6.82 -0.12 -26.87
C GLY A 144 -6.04 0.58 -25.77
N ASP A 145 -6.05 1.91 -25.80
CA ASP A 145 -5.45 2.75 -24.76
C ASP A 145 -5.98 2.37 -23.36
N LEU A 146 -5.06 2.15 -22.43
CA LEU A 146 -5.36 1.74 -21.05
C LEU A 146 -5.40 2.98 -20.14
N PRO A 147 -6.58 3.42 -19.68
CA PRO A 147 -6.66 4.44 -18.65
C PRO A 147 -6.10 3.90 -17.33
N LEU A 148 -5.20 4.66 -16.71
CA LEU A 148 -4.69 4.36 -15.38
C LEU A 148 -5.51 5.12 -14.36
N ARG A 149 -6.26 4.38 -13.53
CA ARG A 149 -7.03 4.95 -12.42
C ARG A 149 -6.52 4.43 -11.08
N LEU A 150 -6.43 5.31 -10.09
CA LEU A 150 -6.06 4.99 -8.71
C LEU A 150 -7.09 5.52 -7.73
N ASN A 151 -7.12 4.98 -6.52
CA ASN A 151 -7.86 5.56 -5.41
C ASN A 151 -7.37 7.00 -5.17
N ARG A 152 -8.30 7.96 -5.14
CA ARG A 152 -8.01 9.38 -4.94
C ARG A 152 -7.23 9.66 -3.65
N ALA A 153 -7.40 8.84 -2.61
CA ALA A 153 -6.63 8.95 -1.37
C ALA A 153 -5.10 8.98 -1.60
N VAL A 154 -4.61 8.32 -2.66
CA VAL A 154 -3.18 8.35 -3.04
C VAL A 154 -2.73 9.76 -3.44
N LEU A 155 -3.60 10.55 -4.06
CA LEU A 155 -3.30 11.93 -4.48
C LEU A 155 -3.70 12.97 -3.43
N ASP A 156 -4.69 12.64 -2.59
CA ASP A 156 -5.19 13.54 -1.57
C ASP A 156 -4.31 13.56 -0.32
N CYS A 157 -3.40 12.60 -0.15
CA CYS A 157 -2.42 12.58 0.94
C CYS A 157 -1.13 13.33 0.55
N ASP A 158 -0.32 13.69 1.55
CA ASP A 158 0.98 14.33 1.34
C ASP A 158 2.10 13.27 1.25
N HIS A 159 1.91 12.10 1.87
CA HIS A 159 2.84 10.98 1.80
C HIS A 159 2.14 9.61 1.78
N VAL A 160 2.68 8.68 0.98
CA VAL A 160 2.22 7.28 0.92
C VAL A 160 3.29 6.36 1.49
N ILE A 161 2.91 5.53 2.46
CA ILE A 161 3.72 4.45 3.02
C ILE A 161 3.16 3.12 2.55
N LEU A 162 4.00 2.28 1.95
CA LEU A 162 3.64 0.90 1.62
C LEU A 162 4.09 -0.01 2.74
N LEU A 163 3.13 -0.58 3.49
CA LEU A 163 3.40 -1.43 4.62
C LEU A 163 2.99 -2.87 4.32
N GLY A 164 3.93 -3.68 3.85
CA GLY A 164 3.72 -5.11 3.76
C GLY A 164 4.86 -5.85 3.08
N PRO A 165 4.66 -7.15 2.82
CA PRO A 165 5.75 -8.04 2.49
C PRO A 165 6.08 -8.05 1.00
N THR A 166 7.33 -8.39 0.71
CA THR A 166 7.80 -8.79 -0.62
C THR A 166 7.97 -10.30 -0.64
N PHE A 167 7.20 -10.98 -1.49
CA PHE A 167 7.24 -12.42 -1.71
C PHE A 167 7.41 -12.72 -3.20
N PRO A 168 7.96 -13.88 -3.60
CA PRO A 168 7.84 -14.34 -4.98
C PRO A 168 6.37 -14.37 -5.43
N HIS A 169 6.12 -13.99 -6.67
CA HIS A 169 4.79 -13.89 -7.25
C HIS A 169 4.78 -14.45 -8.67
N GLU A 170 3.78 -15.27 -8.98
CA GLU A 170 3.70 -16.05 -10.23
C GLU A 170 3.53 -15.18 -11.48
N VAL A 171 2.80 -14.06 -11.38
CA VAL A 171 2.58 -13.14 -12.52
C VAL A 171 3.66 -12.08 -12.66
N VAL A 172 4.08 -11.44 -11.56
CA VAL A 172 4.91 -10.21 -11.59
C VAL A 172 6.33 -10.42 -11.06
N GLY A 173 6.75 -11.67 -10.86
CA GLY A 173 8.04 -12.03 -10.28
C GLY A 173 8.08 -11.86 -8.76
N PHE A 174 7.83 -10.66 -8.25
CA PHE A 174 7.78 -10.35 -6.82
C PHE A 174 6.58 -9.45 -6.46
N SER A 175 5.97 -9.68 -5.29
CA SER A 175 4.99 -8.77 -4.69
C SER A 175 5.67 -7.54 -4.08
N GLY A 176 4.89 -6.65 -3.47
CA GLY A 176 5.44 -5.44 -2.86
C GLY A 176 5.58 -4.29 -3.86
N GLY A 177 6.09 -3.16 -3.37
CA GLY A 177 6.34 -1.97 -4.19
C GLY A 177 5.10 -1.54 -4.99
N ALA A 178 5.29 -1.34 -6.30
CA ALA A 178 4.26 -0.84 -7.21
C ALA A 178 2.96 -1.68 -7.21
N LYS A 179 3.01 -2.94 -6.75
CA LYS A 179 1.84 -3.81 -6.68
C LYS A 179 0.74 -3.29 -5.73
N TYR A 180 1.13 -2.51 -4.71
CA TYR A 180 0.16 -1.86 -3.83
C TYR A 180 -0.66 -0.78 -4.54
N PHE A 181 -0.12 -0.17 -5.60
CA PHE A 181 -0.87 0.74 -6.46
C PHE A 181 -1.64 -0.04 -7.52
N PHE A 182 -0.93 -0.88 -8.29
CA PHE A 182 -1.48 -1.64 -9.41
C PHE A 182 -1.23 -3.15 -9.19
N PRO A 183 -2.25 -3.94 -8.83
CA PRO A 183 -3.66 -3.56 -8.78
C PRO A 183 -4.17 -3.09 -7.42
N GLY A 184 -3.33 -3.03 -6.38
CA GLY A 184 -3.78 -2.97 -4.99
C GLY A 184 -4.81 -1.87 -4.66
N VAL A 185 -4.67 -0.67 -5.22
CA VAL A 185 -5.61 0.46 -5.07
C VAL A 185 -6.01 1.08 -6.41
N SER A 186 -6.01 0.29 -7.49
CA SER A 186 -6.36 0.76 -8.83
C SER A 186 -7.75 0.33 -9.27
N GLY A 187 -8.24 0.97 -10.33
CA GLY A 187 -9.36 0.44 -11.11
C GLY A 187 -9.05 -0.91 -11.76
N PRO A 188 -10.06 -1.57 -12.34
CA PRO A 188 -9.91 -2.90 -12.93
C PRO A 188 -9.07 -2.96 -14.20
N GLU A 189 -8.91 -1.86 -14.91
CA GLU A 189 -8.40 -1.90 -16.29
C GLU A 189 -6.98 -2.47 -16.37
N MET A 190 -6.13 -2.19 -15.38
CA MET A 190 -4.79 -2.75 -15.32
C MET A 190 -4.85 -4.27 -15.10
N ILE A 191 -5.74 -4.75 -14.23
CA ILE A 191 -5.93 -6.20 -14.03
C ILE A 191 -6.39 -6.85 -15.33
N ASP A 192 -7.42 -6.30 -15.96
CA ASP A 192 -8.06 -6.87 -17.15
C ASP A 192 -7.09 -7.01 -18.34
N VAL A 193 -6.09 -6.12 -18.43
CA VAL A 193 -5.05 -6.18 -19.49
C VAL A 193 -3.87 -7.08 -19.11
N SER A 194 -3.62 -7.31 -17.81
CA SER A 194 -2.42 -8.03 -17.34
C SER A 194 -2.63 -9.52 -17.01
N HIS A 195 -3.88 -10.02 -16.99
CA HIS A 195 -4.24 -11.40 -16.63
C HIS A 195 -5.21 -12.00 -17.66
#